data_AF-A0A959N0W8-F1
#
_entry.id   AF-A0A959N0W8-F1
#
_cell.length_a   1.000
_cell.length_b   1.000
_cell.length_c   1.000
_cell.angle_alpha   90.00
_cell.angle_beta   90.00
_cell.angle_gamma   90.00
#
_symmetry.space_group_name_H-M   'P 1'
#
loop_
_entity.id
_entity.type
_entity.pdbx_description
1 polymer ?
#
loop_
_entity_poly.entity_id
_entity_poly.type
_entity_poly.pdbx_seq_one_letter_code
_entity_poly.pdbx_strand_id
1 'polypeptide(L)'
;MKKIIFIPVYISVVLCSILIVSCSDNNPVTSQDGPYQFDSSRYEWRTDTLYSSYVSNLFGFDTSHVFFLGTHSLSIYNGANYSSYAFDDMRFNVIGGIDNSNIYIGGWYPNGDYRVMKWDGATFTDLPVPSDTATKYGITGILVQSPNEIWLGTEGKIFFANGISFKEYKIDSASVISRITLNDGILLASGRRNLKSESETYVYKFENSTWIKIYSEIIPNNAQPVFPSQLGNELFGVMEEGVFGFNNSGFMKIINSPSPYKLGGILSGSNENEILAYGYSENYDESSSFTINWNGSKWSKEFKETGGMYEMKKVGENYYCIVPSYSPFDRALLRIGRKK
;
A
#
# COMPACT_ATOMS: atom_id res chain seq x y z
N MET A 1 39.64 48.98 -45.89
CA MET A 1 38.31 48.64 -45.34
C MET A 1 38.16 47.12 -45.30
N LYS A 2 37.62 46.57 -44.21
CA LYS A 2 37.31 45.15 -43.93
C LYS A 2 38.48 44.18 -43.64
N LYS A 3 38.87 44.13 -42.36
CA LYS A 3 39.57 42.99 -41.72
C LYS A 3 38.84 42.62 -40.42
N ILE A 4 37.63 42.03 -40.48
CA ILE A 4 36.96 41.47 -39.29
C ILE A 4 36.02 40.31 -39.71
N ILE A 5 36.55 39.17 -40.17
CA ILE A 5 35.75 37.92 -40.34
C ILE A 5 36.54 36.65 -39.91
N PHE A 6 37.81 36.74 -39.48
CA PHE A 6 38.59 35.52 -39.17
C PHE A 6 38.41 34.96 -37.74
N ILE A 7 38.05 35.81 -36.78
CA ILE A 7 37.92 35.40 -35.36
C ILE A 7 36.70 34.49 -35.11
N PRO A 8 35.50 34.74 -35.66
CA PRO A 8 34.33 33.89 -35.38
C PRO A 8 34.49 32.47 -35.94
N VAL A 9 35.08 32.36 -37.13
CA VAL A 9 35.29 31.06 -37.79
C VAL A 9 36.31 30.23 -37.02
N TYR A 10 37.38 30.85 -36.54
CA TYR A 10 38.40 30.15 -35.75
C TYR A 10 37.82 29.63 -34.41
N ILE A 11 37.02 30.44 -33.72
CA ILE A 11 36.36 30.03 -32.48
C ILE A 11 35.37 28.88 -32.74
N SER A 12 34.57 28.94 -33.82
CA SER A 12 33.65 27.86 -34.18
C SER A 12 34.38 26.55 -34.54
N VAL A 13 35.52 26.62 -35.24
CA VAL A 13 36.31 25.44 -35.59
C VAL A 13 36.99 24.82 -34.35
N VAL A 14 37.46 25.65 -33.42
CA VAL A 14 38.02 25.19 -32.13
C VAL A 14 36.92 24.56 -31.25
N LEU A 15 35.73 25.15 -31.17
CA LEU A 15 34.60 24.56 -30.42
C LEU A 15 34.12 23.24 -31.05
N CYS A 16 34.01 23.16 -32.38
CA CYS A 16 33.65 21.91 -33.06
C CYS A 16 34.70 20.81 -32.86
N SER A 17 35.98 21.14 -32.81
CA SER A 17 37.03 20.15 -32.57
C SER A 17 37.05 19.63 -31.12
N ILE A 18 36.66 20.44 -30.13
CA ILE A 18 36.45 19.98 -28.75
C ILE A 18 35.28 18.99 -28.67
N LEU A 19 34.19 19.21 -29.43
CA LEU A 19 33.05 18.30 -29.46
C LEU A 19 33.41 16.93 -30.07
N ILE A 20 34.26 16.89 -31.09
CA ILE A 20 34.68 15.64 -31.76
C ILE A 20 35.63 14.82 -30.86
N VAL A 21 36.49 15.47 -30.06
CA VAL A 21 37.38 14.76 -29.11
C VAL A 21 36.61 14.19 -27.91
N SER A 22 35.43 14.74 -27.56
CA SER A 22 34.57 14.16 -26.52
C SER A 22 33.84 12.87 -26.93
N CYS A 23 33.87 12.52 -28.22
CA CYS A 23 33.27 11.30 -28.78
C CYS A 23 34.34 10.35 -29.37
N SER A 24 35.47 10.17 -28.70
CA SER A 24 36.42 9.12 -29.08
C SER A 24 36.12 7.82 -28.33
N ASP A 25 36.19 6.68 -29.03
CA ASP A 25 35.94 5.32 -28.50
C ASP A 25 36.78 4.95 -27.27
N ASN A 26 37.80 5.75 -26.95
CA ASN A 26 38.68 5.59 -25.79
C ASN A 26 38.15 6.25 -24.52
N ASN A 27 37.03 6.99 -24.59
CA ASN A 27 36.35 7.56 -23.43
C ASN A 27 34.83 7.61 -23.67
N PRO A 28 34.18 6.46 -23.86
CA PRO A 28 32.73 6.44 -24.03
C PRO A 28 32.11 7.09 -22.79
N VAL A 29 31.18 8.03 -22.99
CA VAL A 29 30.17 8.36 -21.99
C VAL A 29 29.32 7.11 -21.82
N THR A 30 29.86 6.14 -21.10
CA THR A 30 29.08 5.03 -20.56
C THR A 30 28.10 5.66 -19.60
N SER A 31 26.81 5.36 -19.72
CA SER A 31 25.91 5.63 -18.61
C SER A 31 26.53 4.93 -17.41
N GLN A 32 26.85 5.68 -16.35
CA GLN A 32 27.30 5.06 -15.10
C GLN A 32 26.23 4.12 -14.52
N ASP A 33 25.01 4.20 -15.06
CA ASP A 33 23.91 3.30 -14.79
C ASP A 33 23.98 2.10 -15.74
N GLY A 34 24.79 1.11 -15.38
CA GLY A 34 24.48 -0.26 -15.77
C GLY A 34 23.11 -0.68 -15.20
N PRO A 35 22.49 -1.78 -15.66
CA PRO A 35 21.22 -2.24 -15.09
C PRO A 35 21.36 -2.40 -13.57
N TYR A 36 20.35 -1.95 -12.80
CA TYR A 36 20.38 -2.06 -11.35
C TYR A 36 20.70 -3.49 -10.92
N GLN A 37 21.76 -3.65 -10.12
CA GLN A 37 22.16 -4.95 -9.61
C GLN A 37 21.42 -5.25 -8.32
N PHE A 38 20.45 -6.17 -8.38
CA PHE A 38 19.74 -6.66 -7.19
C PHE A 38 20.64 -7.47 -6.27
N ASP A 39 20.36 -7.37 -4.96
CA ASP A 39 20.84 -8.34 -3.97
C ASP A 39 20.14 -9.70 -4.14
N SER A 40 20.72 -10.76 -3.56
CA SER A 40 20.10 -12.08 -3.48
C SER A 40 18.77 -12.05 -2.72
N SER A 41 17.83 -12.94 -3.07
CA SER A 41 16.55 -13.06 -2.38
C SER A 41 16.73 -13.30 -0.87
N ARG A 42 15.99 -12.53 -0.08
CA ARG A 42 16.10 -12.52 1.39
C ARG A 42 15.15 -13.48 2.06
N TYR A 43 14.12 -13.94 1.33
CA TYR A 43 13.10 -14.81 1.89
C TYR A 43 13.14 -16.19 1.23
N GLU A 44 12.82 -17.20 2.04
CA GLU A 44 12.44 -18.54 1.58
C GLU A 44 10.93 -18.57 1.41
N TRP A 45 10.49 -18.65 0.16
CA TRP A 45 9.07 -18.63 -0.19
C TRP A 45 8.51 -20.05 -0.27
N ARG A 46 7.43 -20.29 0.47
CA ARG A 46 6.55 -21.45 0.30
C ARG A 46 5.26 -21.00 -0.39
N THR A 47 4.77 -21.83 -1.31
CA THR A 47 3.45 -21.66 -1.91
C THR A 47 2.47 -22.65 -1.29
N ASP A 48 1.27 -22.17 -1.02
CA ASP A 48 0.10 -22.92 -0.57
C ASP A 48 -1.11 -22.53 -1.43
N THR A 49 -2.21 -23.28 -1.32
CA THR A 49 -3.44 -23.03 -2.07
C THR A 49 -4.56 -22.59 -1.13
N LEU A 50 -5.04 -21.37 -1.32
CA LEU A 50 -6.24 -20.86 -0.70
C LEU A 50 -7.43 -21.08 -1.64
N TYR A 51 -8.49 -21.74 -1.16
CA TYR A 51 -9.73 -21.92 -1.93
C TYR A 51 -10.63 -20.68 -1.83
N SER A 52 -10.18 -19.58 -2.45
CA SER A 52 -10.95 -18.35 -2.62
C SER A 52 -10.67 -17.75 -3.98
N SER A 53 -11.70 -17.19 -4.63
CA SER A 53 -11.58 -16.50 -5.93
C SER A 53 -11.18 -15.03 -5.80
N TYR A 54 -11.34 -14.43 -4.61
CA TYR A 54 -11.04 -13.02 -4.37
C TYR A 54 -10.59 -12.78 -2.92
N VAL A 55 -9.53 -11.98 -2.75
CA VAL A 55 -9.07 -11.51 -1.44
C VAL A 55 -8.95 -9.99 -1.49
N SER A 56 -9.80 -9.29 -0.76
CA SER A 56 -9.80 -7.82 -0.67
C SER A 56 -8.76 -7.29 0.31
N ASN A 57 -8.41 -8.08 1.33
CA ASN A 57 -7.48 -7.69 2.38
C ASN A 57 -6.98 -8.93 3.14
N LEU A 58 -5.89 -8.78 3.87
CA LEU A 58 -5.39 -9.84 4.75
C LEU A 58 -4.77 -9.25 6.02
N PHE A 59 -4.74 -10.05 7.08
CA PHE A 59 -4.21 -9.65 8.38
C PHE A 59 -3.66 -10.85 9.14
N GLY A 60 -2.63 -10.66 9.97
CA GLY A 60 -2.07 -11.71 10.81
C GLY A 60 -0.91 -11.21 11.65
N PHE A 61 -0.73 -11.80 12.84
CA PHE A 61 0.39 -11.50 13.74
C PHE A 61 1.56 -12.44 13.55
N ASP A 62 1.27 -13.64 13.05
CA ASP A 62 2.22 -14.70 12.78
C ASP A 62 1.64 -15.60 11.67
N THR A 63 2.37 -16.67 11.33
CA THR A 63 1.93 -17.65 10.32
C THR A 63 0.97 -18.71 10.87
N SER A 64 0.70 -18.71 12.17
CA SER A 64 -0.24 -19.61 12.81
C SER A 64 -1.67 -19.09 12.76
N HIS A 65 -1.90 -17.79 12.50
CA HIS A 65 -3.23 -17.20 12.36
C HIS A 65 -3.22 -16.07 11.32
N VAL A 66 -3.49 -16.43 10.07
CA VAL A 66 -3.61 -15.46 8.96
C VAL A 66 -5.06 -15.43 8.47
N PHE A 67 -5.62 -14.23 8.43
CA PHE A 67 -6.99 -13.94 8.06
C PHE A 67 -7.00 -13.39 6.63
N PHE A 68 -7.81 -14.00 5.78
CA PHE A 68 -8.00 -13.62 4.38
C PHE A 68 -9.44 -13.17 4.19
N LEU A 69 -9.61 -11.91 3.84
CA LEU A 69 -10.90 -11.28 3.67
C LEU A 69 -11.33 -11.43 2.21
N GLY A 70 -12.34 -12.24 1.94
CA GLY A 70 -13.01 -12.28 0.64
C GLY A 70 -14.14 -11.25 0.56
N THR A 71 -14.87 -11.20 -0.55
CA THR A 71 -16.02 -10.28 -0.68
C THR A 71 -17.11 -10.60 0.35
N HIS A 72 -17.46 -11.88 0.50
CA HIS A 72 -18.57 -12.38 1.32
C HIS A 72 -18.13 -13.52 2.24
N SER A 73 -16.82 -13.63 2.49
CA SER A 73 -16.26 -14.72 3.27
C SER A 73 -14.99 -14.29 3.99
N LEU A 74 -14.67 -15.02 5.03
CA LEU A 74 -13.40 -14.94 5.73
C LEU A 74 -12.78 -16.34 5.74
N SER A 75 -11.51 -16.44 5.36
CA SER A 75 -10.75 -17.66 5.55
C SER A 75 -9.65 -17.43 6.58
N ILE A 76 -9.48 -18.36 7.51
CA ILE A 76 -8.45 -18.33 8.55
C ILE A 76 -7.50 -19.49 8.30
N TYR A 77 -6.23 -19.19 8.08
CA TYR A 77 -5.15 -20.17 7.99
C TYR A 77 -4.48 -20.34 9.35
N ASN A 78 -4.45 -21.58 9.84
CA ASN A 78 -3.92 -21.89 11.16
C ASN A 78 -2.47 -22.43 11.17
N GLY A 79 -1.71 -22.20 10.09
CA GLY A 79 -0.38 -22.78 9.90
C GLY A 79 -0.37 -24.16 9.22
N ALA A 80 -1.52 -24.82 9.12
CA ALA A 80 -1.64 -26.13 8.46
C ALA A 80 -2.92 -26.26 7.61
N ASN A 81 -4.05 -25.75 8.11
CA ASN A 81 -5.37 -25.90 7.51
C ASN A 81 -6.06 -24.54 7.37
N TYR A 82 -7.10 -24.51 6.54
CA TYR A 82 -7.98 -23.36 6.37
C TYR A 82 -9.35 -23.66 7.00
N SER A 83 -9.90 -22.68 7.70
CA SER A 83 -11.31 -22.64 8.08
C SER A 83 -11.98 -21.46 7.39
N SER A 84 -13.15 -21.67 6.79
CA SER A 84 -13.87 -20.63 6.04
C SER A 84 -15.22 -20.34 6.67
N TYR A 85 -15.55 -19.05 6.74
CA TYR A 85 -16.80 -18.53 7.28
C TYR A 85 -17.47 -17.71 6.17
N ALA A 86 -18.72 -18.04 5.86
CA ALA A 86 -19.51 -17.34 4.84
C ALA A 86 -20.46 -16.33 5.49
N PHE A 87 -20.60 -15.17 4.85
CA PHE A 87 -21.45 -14.07 5.29
C PHE A 87 -22.22 -13.56 4.06
N ASP A 88 -23.39 -14.16 3.82
CA ASP A 88 -24.13 -14.01 2.56
C ASP A 88 -24.61 -12.58 2.28
N ASP A 89 -24.71 -11.75 3.30
CA ASP A 89 -25.29 -10.40 3.24
C ASP A 89 -24.26 -9.29 3.40
N MET A 90 -23.04 -9.58 3.86
CA MET A 90 -22.03 -8.55 4.15
C MET A 90 -20.93 -8.54 3.10
N ARG A 91 -20.58 -7.34 2.64
CA ARG A 91 -19.37 -7.08 1.84
C ARG A 91 -18.25 -6.58 2.73
N PHE A 92 -17.16 -7.33 2.77
CA PHE A 92 -16.00 -6.97 3.58
C PHE A 92 -15.01 -6.06 2.85
N ASN A 93 -14.51 -5.04 3.55
CA ASN A 93 -13.55 -4.08 3.02
C ASN A 93 -12.25 -4.02 3.82
N VAL A 94 -12.33 -4.19 5.15
CA VAL A 94 -11.19 -3.94 6.02
C VAL A 94 -11.12 -4.94 7.18
N ILE A 95 -9.90 -5.25 7.60
CA ILE A 95 -9.60 -6.10 8.75
C ILE A 95 -8.40 -5.51 9.50
N GLY A 96 -8.42 -5.61 10.82
CA GLY A 96 -7.31 -5.21 11.70
C GLY A 96 -7.48 -5.77 13.11
N GLY A 97 -6.45 -5.69 13.94
CA GLY A 97 -6.49 -6.24 15.29
C GLY A 97 -5.21 -6.00 16.07
N ILE A 98 -5.17 -6.49 17.30
CA ILE A 98 -4.00 -6.42 18.20
C ILE A 98 -3.48 -7.78 18.68
N ASP A 99 -4.33 -8.82 18.64
CA ASP A 99 -3.95 -10.21 18.89
C ASP A 99 -4.98 -11.17 18.26
N ASN A 100 -4.77 -12.50 18.39
CA ASN A 100 -5.63 -13.55 17.79
C ASN A 100 -7.07 -13.60 18.34
N SER A 101 -7.37 -12.84 19.40
CA SER A 101 -8.67 -12.77 20.07
C SER A 101 -9.27 -11.36 20.07
N ASN A 102 -8.65 -10.41 19.37
CA ASN A 102 -9.10 -9.03 19.25
C ASN A 102 -8.90 -8.57 17.80
N ILE A 103 -9.66 -9.19 16.90
CA ILE A 103 -9.65 -8.89 15.47
C ILE A 103 -11.00 -8.32 15.09
N TYR A 104 -10.98 -7.29 14.26
CA TYR A 104 -12.15 -6.53 13.88
C TYR A 104 -12.23 -6.47 12.37
N ILE A 105 -13.42 -6.73 11.86
CA ILE A 105 -13.69 -6.80 10.43
C ILE A 105 -14.80 -5.80 10.12
N GLY A 106 -14.52 -4.89 9.20
CA GLY A 106 -15.43 -3.84 8.76
C GLY A 106 -15.90 -4.02 7.33
N GLY A 107 -17.12 -3.59 7.07
CA GLY A 107 -17.72 -3.66 5.75
C GLY A 107 -19.06 -2.93 5.67
N TRP A 108 -19.90 -3.38 4.76
CA TRP A 108 -21.23 -2.85 4.50
C TRP A 108 -22.20 -3.90 3.98
N TYR A 109 -23.47 -3.62 4.16
CA TYR A 109 -24.58 -4.34 3.56
C TYR A 109 -25.00 -3.72 2.22
N PRO A 110 -25.70 -4.47 1.35
CA PRO A 110 -26.29 -3.95 0.12
C PRO A 110 -27.25 -2.77 0.31
N ASN A 111 -27.85 -2.63 1.50
CA ASN A 111 -28.73 -1.50 1.84
C ASN A 111 -27.97 -0.23 2.26
N GLY A 112 -26.62 -0.28 2.29
CA GLY A 112 -25.76 0.84 2.70
C GLY A 112 -25.34 0.82 4.17
N ASP A 113 -25.96 -0.01 5.02
CA ASP A 113 -25.62 -0.04 6.45
C ASP A 113 -24.21 -0.58 6.68
N TYR A 114 -23.57 -0.03 7.71
CA TYR A 114 -22.27 -0.49 8.17
C TYR A 114 -22.41 -1.71 9.07
N ARG A 115 -21.37 -2.54 9.05
CA ARG A 115 -21.20 -3.59 10.05
C ARG A 115 -19.74 -3.71 10.44
N VAL A 116 -19.52 -3.86 11.74
CA VAL A 116 -18.22 -4.24 12.28
C VAL A 116 -18.44 -5.43 13.19
N MET A 117 -17.69 -6.50 12.94
CA MET A 117 -17.67 -7.69 13.77
C MET A 117 -16.33 -7.79 14.49
N LYS A 118 -16.36 -8.25 15.73
CA LYS A 118 -15.18 -8.68 16.49
C LYS A 118 -15.09 -10.20 16.46
N TRP A 119 -13.90 -10.72 16.18
CA TRP A 119 -13.50 -12.11 16.42
C TRP A 119 -12.78 -12.21 17.77
N ASP A 120 -13.24 -13.11 18.63
CA ASP A 120 -12.70 -13.33 19.97
C ASP A 120 -11.76 -14.56 20.09
N GLY A 121 -11.46 -15.22 18.97
CA GLY A 121 -10.73 -16.49 18.93
C GLY A 121 -11.61 -17.71 18.68
N ALA A 122 -12.92 -17.58 18.84
CA ALA A 122 -13.87 -18.67 18.63
C ALA A 122 -15.14 -18.25 17.87
N THR A 123 -15.65 -17.05 18.13
CA THR A 123 -16.92 -16.57 17.60
C THR A 123 -16.84 -15.13 17.13
N PHE A 124 -17.82 -14.74 16.32
CA PHE A 124 -18.02 -13.35 15.89
C PHE A 124 -19.10 -12.69 16.72
N THR A 125 -18.82 -11.47 17.19
CA THR A 125 -19.79 -10.61 17.87
C THR A 125 -19.91 -9.28 17.15
N ASP A 126 -21.14 -8.84 16.90
CA ASP A 126 -21.41 -7.54 16.29
C ASP A 126 -21.11 -6.39 17.23
N LEU A 127 -20.47 -5.35 16.72
CA LEU A 127 -20.37 -4.07 17.40
C LEU A 127 -21.54 -3.16 16.98
N PRO A 128 -22.14 -2.40 17.92
CA PRO A 128 -23.29 -1.54 17.66
C PRO A 128 -22.85 -0.20 17.01
N VAL A 129 -22.23 -0.27 15.84
CA VAL A 129 -21.83 0.93 15.08
C VAL A 129 -23.09 1.70 14.68
N PRO A 130 -23.14 3.04 14.88
CA PRO A 130 -24.27 3.85 14.43
C PRO A 130 -24.54 3.65 12.93
N SER A 131 -25.78 3.34 12.57
CA SER A 131 -26.21 3.16 11.18
C SER A 131 -26.09 4.47 10.40
N ASP A 132 -25.66 4.39 9.15
CA ASP A 132 -25.66 5.51 8.22
C ASP A 132 -25.92 5.01 6.81
N THR A 133 -27.14 5.22 6.33
CA THR A 133 -27.56 4.79 4.99
C THR A 133 -27.23 5.81 3.91
N ALA A 134 -26.65 6.98 4.27
CA ALA A 134 -26.43 8.08 3.32
C ALA A 134 -25.12 7.97 2.54
N THR A 135 -24.22 7.07 2.95
CA THR A 135 -22.89 6.89 2.37
C THR A 135 -22.86 5.77 1.36
N LYS A 136 -22.02 5.93 0.34
CA LYS A 136 -21.81 4.92 -0.69
C LYS A 136 -20.80 3.85 -0.24
N TYR A 137 -19.86 4.22 0.62
CA TYR A 137 -18.82 3.32 1.11
C TYR A 137 -19.06 2.93 2.56
N GLY A 138 -18.85 1.65 2.86
CA GLY A 138 -18.89 1.11 4.21
C GLY A 138 -17.69 1.49 5.08
N ILE A 139 -17.44 0.68 6.10
CA ILE A 139 -16.20 0.79 6.88
C ILE A 139 -15.02 0.36 6.00
N THR A 140 -14.14 1.29 5.66
CA THR A 140 -13.01 1.10 4.73
C THR A 140 -11.65 1.28 5.39
N GLY A 141 -11.59 1.90 6.57
CA GLY A 141 -10.38 2.05 7.37
C GLY A 141 -10.58 1.51 8.78
N ILE A 142 -9.53 0.92 9.36
CA ILE A 142 -9.55 0.47 10.74
C ILE A 142 -8.17 0.64 11.39
N LEU A 143 -8.16 1.08 12.64
CA LEU A 143 -7.01 1.02 13.54
C LEU A 143 -7.49 0.49 14.89
N VAL A 144 -6.83 -0.54 15.40
CA VAL A 144 -7.13 -1.13 16.71
C VAL A 144 -5.91 -0.89 17.60
N GLN A 145 -6.06 -0.06 18.64
CA GLN A 145 -4.99 0.21 19.61
C GLN A 145 -5.16 -0.63 20.87
N SER A 146 -6.40 -0.89 21.26
CA SER A 146 -6.77 -1.80 22.35
C SER A 146 -8.19 -2.35 22.11
N PRO A 147 -8.67 -3.33 22.90
CA PRO A 147 -10.04 -3.82 22.76
C PRO A 147 -11.11 -2.73 22.97
N ASN A 148 -10.72 -1.61 23.61
CA ASN A 148 -11.56 -0.47 23.93
C ASN A 148 -11.09 0.82 23.24
N GLU A 149 -10.21 0.74 22.24
CA GLU A 149 -9.72 1.91 21.52
C GLU A 149 -9.58 1.55 20.05
N ILE A 150 -10.68 1.77 19.31
CA ILE A 150 -10.80 1.38 17.90
C ILE A 150 -11.22 2.61 17.10
N TRP A 151 -10.52 2.87 16.02
CA TRP A 151 -10.88 3.90 15.05
C TRP A 151 -11.37 3.26 13.77
N LEU A 152 -12.49 3.73 13.25
CA LEU A 152 -13.13 3.24 12.03
C LEU A 152 -13.29 4.37 11.05
N GLY A 153 -12.81 4.17 9.83
CA GLY A 153 -12.94 5.13 8.73
C GLY A 153 -14.03 4.72 7.76
N THR A 154 -14.83 5.68 7.32
CA THR A 154 -15.84 5.52 6.26
C THR A 154 -15.77 6.73 5.31
N GLU A 155 -16.75 6.87 4.41
CA GLU A 155 -16.99 8.09 3.65
C GLU A 155 -17.56 9.20 4.55
N GLY A 156 -16.90 10.35 4.59
CA GLY A 156 -17.37 11.55 5.28
C GLY A 156 -17.28 11.51 6.80
N LYS A 157 -16.89 10.38 7.40
CA LYS A 157 -16.87 10.20 8.85
C LYS A 157 -15.73 9.31 9.33
N ILE A 158 -15.36 9.53 10.58
CA ILE A 158 -14.50 8.66 11.37
C ILE A 158 -15.20 8.37 12.69
N PHE A 159 -15.29 7.11 13.09
CA PHE A 159 -15.83 6.72 14.39
C PHE A 159 -14.70 6.35 15.35
N PHE A 160 -14.85 6.78 16.59
CA PHE A 160 -14.07 6.29 17.72
C PHE A 160 -14.94 5.36 18.56
N ALA A 161 -14.51 4.12 18.74
CA ALA A 161 -15.14 3.12 19.59
C ALA A 161 -14.35 2.97 20.89
N ASN A 162 -15.05 3.16 22.02
CA ASN A 162 -14.61 2.77 23.35
C ASN A 162 -15.50 1.63 23.86
N GLY A 163 -15.06 0.41 23.58
CA GLY A 163 -15.88 -0.80 23.77
C GLY A 163 -17.11 -0.75 22.86
N ILE A 164 -18.30 -0.70 23.47
CA ILE A 164 -19.59 -0.61 22.75
C ILE A 164 -20.06 0.82 22.49
N SER A 165 -19.37 1.83 23.04
CA SER A 165 -19.74 3.24 22.87
C SER A 165 -19.02 3.86 21.70
N PHE A 166 -19.76 4.59 20.86
CA PHE A 166 -19.23 5.22 19.65
C PHE A 166 -19.35 6.74 19.71
N LYS A 167 -18.30 7.42 19.26
CA LYS A 167 -18.28 8.85 18.97
C LYS A 167 -18.01 9.06 17.49
N GLU A 168 -18.91 9.79 16.82
CA GLU A 168 -18.76 10.17 15.41
C GLU A 168 -17.98 11.48 15.29
N TYR A 169 -17.07 11.54 14.32
CA TYR A 169 -16.42 12.75 13.86
C TYR A 169 -16.70 12.93 12.37
N LYS A 170 -17.30 14.07 12.01
CA LYS A 170 -17.55 14.43 10.61
C LYS A 170 -16.31 15.05 10.00
N ILE A 171 -16.04 14.68 8.75
CA ILE A 171 -15.02 15.28 7.90
C ILE A 171 -15.68 15.75 6.59
N ASP A 172 -14.90 16.08 5.56
CA ASP A 172 -15.43 16.38 4.23
C ASP A 172 -16.28 15.20 3.73
N SER A 173 -17.54 15.46 3.37
CA SER A 173 -18.53 14.42 3.06
C SER A 173 -18.15 13.52 1.89
N ALA A 174 -17.25 13.96 1.00
CA ALA A 174 -16.80 13.16 -0.14
C ALA A 174 -15.44 12.47 0.10
N SER A 175 -14.88 12.55 1.31
CA SER A 175 -13.63 11.87 1.66
C SER A 175 -13.88 10.44 2.15
N VAL A 176 -13.38 9.44 1.43
CA VAL A 176 -13.34 8.02 1.82
C VAL A 176 -12.04 7.69 2.58
N ILE A 177 -12.15 7.40 3.87
CA ILE A 177 -11.00 7.04 4.71
C ILE A 177 -10.63 5.56 4.51
N SER A 178 -9.49 5.29 3.87
CA SER A 178 -9.00 3.93 3.61
C SER A 178 -7.96 3.45 4.63
N ARG A 179 -7.36 4.37 5.39
CA ARG A 179 -6.32 4.07 6.39
C ARG A 179 -6.48 4.98 7.60
N ILE A 180 -6.26 4.41 8.77
CA ILE A 180 -6.08 5.13 10.03
C ILE A 180 -4.81 4.55 10.67
N THR A 181 -3.89 5.40 11.10
CA THR A 181 -2.61 4.97 11.67
C THR A 181 -2.16 5.93 12.77
N LEU A 182 -1.28 5.46 13.65
CA LEU A 182 -0.43 6.34 14.44
C LEU A 182 0.83 6.63 13.62
N ASN A 183 1.28 7.88 13.61
CA ASN A 183 2.54 8.35 13.03
C ASN A 183 3.27 9.17 14.08
N ASP A 184 4.32 8.61 14.69
CA ASP A 184 5.01 9.20 15.85
C ASP A 184 4.04 9.57 17.00
N GLY A 185 3.05 8.70 17.25
CA GLY A 185 2.01 8.93 18.25
C GLY A 185 0.91 9.91 17.84
N ILE A 186 1.01 10.52 16.65
CA ILE A 186 -0.04 11.36 16.07
C ILE A 186 -1.03 10.47 15.31
N LEU A 187 -2.31 10.55 15.65
CA LEU A 187 -3.34 9.82 14.94
C LEU A 187 -3.65 10.50 13.59
N LEU A 188 -3.45 9.76 12.51
CA LEU A 188 -3.67 10.18 11.14
C LEU A 188 -4.76 9.32 10.48
N ALA A 189 -5.54 9.93 9.60
CA ALA A 189 -6.46 9.26 8.71
C ALA A 189 -6.21 9.71 7.28
N SER A 190 -6.00 8.78 6.36
CA SER A 190 -5.72 9.10 4.97
C SER A 190 -6.67 8.37 4.03
N GLY A 191 -6.84 8.96 2.86
CA GLY A 191 -7.76 8.44 1.88
C GLY A 191 -7.51 9.02 0.50
N ARG A 192 -8.36 8.59 -0.42
CA ARG A 192 -8.41 9.09 -1.79
C ARG A 192 -9.85 9.30 -2.18
N ARG A 193 -10.11 10.26 -3.07
CA ARG A 193 -11.37 10.35 -3.78
C ARG A 193 -11.13 10.62 -5.26
N ASN A 194 -11.96 9.99 -6.10
CA ASN A 194 -11.96 10.26 -7.52
C ASN A 194 -12.93 11.40 -7.80
N LEU A 195 -12.41 12.47 -8.37
CA LEU A 195 -13.17 13.56 -8.97
C LEU A 195 -13.39 13.25 -10.47
N LYS A 196 -14.14 14.09 -11.17
CA LYS A 196 -14.54 13.84 -12.56
C LYS A 196 -13.33 13.63 -13.50
N SER A 197 -12.27 14.41 -13.33
CA SER A 197 -11.05 14.37 -14.16
C SER A 197 -9.76 14.30 -13.34
N GLU A 198 -9.89 14.24 -12.03
CA GLU A 198 -8.80 14.37 -11.07
C GLU A 198 -8.96 13.36 -9.94
N SER A 199 -7.87 13.07 -9.24
CA SER A 199 -7.85 12.29 -8.01
C SER A 199 -7.27 13.16 -6.91
N GLU A 200 -7.91 13.18 -5.75
CA GLU A 200 -7.37 13.84 -4.56
C GLU A 200 -6.87 12.78 -3.56
N THR A 201 -5.60 12.87 -3.18
CA THR A 201 -5.05 12.19 -2.00
C THR A 201 -5.00 13.18 -0.85
N TYR A 202 -5.40 12.76 0.35
CA TYR A 202 -5.44 13.64 1.52
C TYR A 202 -5.07 12.92 2.81
N VAL A 203 -4.61 13.70 3.79
CA VAL A 203 -4.32 13.25 5.16
C VAL A 203 -4.98 14.20 6.15
N TYR A 204 -5.72 13.63 7.09
CA TYR A 204 -6.26 14.29 8.26
C TYR A 204 -5.42 13.94 9.49
N LYS A 205 -5.21 14.93 10.36
CA LYS A 205 -4.62 14.79 11.70
C LYS A 205 -5.70 14.94 12.75
N PHE A 206 -5.71 14.06 13.74
CA PHE A 206 -6.57 14.23 14.92
C PHE A 206 -5.87 15.11 15.95
N GLU A 207 -6.46 16.25 16.29
CA GLU A 207 -5.93 17.20 17.26
C GLU A 207 -7.08 17.93 17.95
N ASN A 208 -6.97 18.15 19.26
CA ASN A 208 -7.98 18.87 20.06
C ASN A 208 -9.42 18.35 19.86
N SER A 209 -9.60 17.03 19.80
CA SER A 209 -10.91 16.39 19.53
C SER A 209 -11.52 16.70 18.16
N THR A 210 -10.70 17.05 17.17
CA THR A 210 -11.13 17.34 15.79
C THR A 210 -10.20 16.72 14.77
N TRP A 211 -10.72 16.48 13.56
CA TRP A 211 -9.92 16.06 12.42
C TRP A 211 -9.65 17.27 11.52
N ILE A 212 -8.37 17.55 11.29
CA ILE A 212 -7.90 18.69 10.50
C ILE A 212 -7.21 18.14 9.25
N LYS A 213 -7.64 18.54 8.05
CA LYS A 213 -6.95 18.17 6.81
C LYS A 213 -5.60 18.90 6.77
N ILE A 214 -4.49 18.16 6.88
CA ILE A 214 -3.12 18.70 6.91
C ILE A 214 -2.38 18.53 5.58
N TYR A 215 -2.90 17.68 4.69
CA TYR A 215 -2.37 17.48 3.35
C TYR A 215 -3.50 17.19 2.38
N SER A 216 -3.38 17.74 1.17
CA SER A 216 -4.25 17.50 0.03
C SER A 216 -3.44 17.71 -1.23
N GLU A 217 -3.46 16.74 -2.12
CA GLU A 217 -2.88 16.84 -3.45
C GLU A 217 -3.92 16.38 -4.46
N ILE A 218 -4.22 17.25 -5.42
CA ILE A 218 -5.12 16.97 -6.53
C ILE A 218 -4.26 16.81 -7.78
N ILE A 219 -4.37 15.65 -8.40
CA ILE A 219 -3.67 15.35 -9.65
C ILE A 219 -4.66 14.94 -10.75
N PRO A 220 -4.32 15.10 -12.03
CA PRO A 220 -5.09 14.54 -13.13
C PRO A 220 -5.26 13.01 -13.01
N ASN A 221 -6.40 12.47 -13.44
CA ASN A 221 -6.68 11.01 -13.37
C ASN A 221 -5.71 10.13 -14.19
N ASN A 222 -4.94 10.72 -15.12
CA ASN A 222 -3.91 10.04 -15.89
C ASN A 222 -2.52 10.09 -15.23
N ALA A 223 -2.36 10.83 -14.14
CA ALA A 223 -1.18 10.76 -13.29
C ALA A 223 -1.42 9.71 -12.18
N GLN A 224 -0.35 9.08 -11.71
CA GLN A 224 -0.45 8.18 -10.56
C GLN A 224 -0.41 8.99 -9.27
N PRO A 225 -1.43 8.92 -8.40
CA PRO A 225 -1.37 9.58 -7.11
C PRO A 225 -0.43 8.83 -6.19
N VAL A 226 0.11 9.52 -5.19
CA VAL A 226 0.67 8.84 -4.04
C VAL A 226 -0.42 7.97 -3.42
N PHE A 227 -0.17 6.66 -3.32
CA PHE A 227 -1.05 5.73 -2.62
C PHE A 227 -0.63 5.63 -1.14
N PRO A 228 -1.43 6.16 -0.20
CA PRO A 228 -1.08 6.07 1.21
C PRO A 228 -1.08 4.62 1.68
N SER A 229 0.05 4.19 2.24
CA SER A 229 0.23 2.89 2.87
C SER A 229 0.82 3.07 4.27
N GLN A 230 0.62 2.07 5.11
CA GLN A 230 1.15 2.05 6.47
C GLN A 230 2.28 1.03 6.53
N LEU A 231 3.45 1.44 7.00
CA LEU A 231 4.55 0.55 7.35
C LEU A 231 4.85 0.75 8.83
N GLY A 232 4.58 -0.26 9.66
CA GLY A 232 4.63 -0.12 11.10
C GLY A 232 3.71 1.00 11.60
N ASN A 233 4.28 1.98 12.30
CA ASN A 233 3.59 3.17 12.82
C ASN A 233 3.90 4.42 11.99
N GLU A 234 4.13 4.28 10.70
CA GLU A 234 4.50 5.40 9.84
C GLU A 234 3.64 5.40 8.57
N LEU A 235 3.29 6.60 8.11
CA LEU A 235 2.54 6.80 6.88
C LEU A 235 3.52 6.98 5.71
N PHE A 236 3.40 6.10 4.73
CA PHE A 236 4.18 6.12 3.51
C PHE A 236 3.28 6.29 2.29
N GLY A 237 3.92 6.60 1.18
CA GLY A 237 3.36 6.70 -0.14
C GLY A 237 4.18 5.87 -1.12
N VAL A 238 3.54 5.38 -2.17
CA VAL A 238 4.22 4.73 -3.29
C VAL A 238 3.72 5.28 -4.61
N MET A 239 4.67 5.49 -5.51
CA MET A 239 4.47 5.84 -6.91
C MET A 239 5.50 5.07 -7.77
N GLU A 240 5.37 5.12 -9.09
CA GLU A 240 6.25 4.39 -10.00
C GLU A 240 7.75 4.69 -9.79
N GLU A 241 8.07 5.92 -9.40
CA GLU A 241 9.43 6.44 -9.21
C GLU A 241 10.03 6.17 -7.83
N GLY A 242 9.24 5.71 -6.86
CA GLY A 242 9.79 5.36 -5.56
C GLY A 242 8.80 5.30 -4.39
N VAL A 243 9.38 5.25 -3.20
CA VAL A 243 8.67 5.31 -1.92
C VAL A 243 8.84 6.70 -1.32
N PHE A 244 7.75 7.20 -0.73
CA PHE A 244 7.64 8.53 -0.18
C PHE A 244 7.29 8.46 1.30
N GLY A 245 8.06 9.11 2.17
CA GLY A 245 7.73 9.25 3.59
C GLY A 245 6.83 10.46 3.82
N PHE A 246 5.85 10.37 4.72
CA PHE A 246 5.02 11.50 5.11
C PHE A 246 5.66 12.29 6.25
N ASN A 247 5.97 13.57 6.03
CA ASN A 247 6.68 14.41 7.01
C ASN A 247 5.77 15.41 7.75
N ASN A 248 4.48 15.08 7.92
CA ASN A 248 3.43 15.97 8.45
C ASN A 248 3.07 17.19 7.58
N SER A 249 3.77 17.42 6.46
CA SER A 249 3.43 18.48 5.50
C SER A 249 3.16 17.95 4.08
N GLY A 250 3.64 16.76 3.78
CA GLY A 250 3.43 16.09 2.50
C GLY A 250 4.26 14.83 2.38
N PHE A 251 4.17 14.21 1.21
CA PHE A 251 4.95 13.05 0.84
C PHE A 251 6.26 13.48 0.18
N MET A 252 7.39 13.08 0.75
CA MET A 252 8.71 13.33 0.17
C MET A 252 9.35 12.01 -0.23
N LYS A 253 9.91 11.95 -1.44
CA LYS A 253 10.59 10.75 -1.93
C LYS A 253 11.82 10.47 -1.06
N ILE A 254 11.90 9.25 -0.54
CA ILE A 254 13.00 8.78 0.31
C ILE A 254 13.77 7.62 -0.31
N ILE A 255 13.13 6.84 -1.18
CA ILE A 255 13.74 5.68 -1.84
C ILE A 255 13.38 5.74 -3.32
N ASN A 256 14.37 5.63 -4.20
CA ASN A 256 14.15 5.55 -5.65
C ASN A 256 13.76 4.13 -6.07
N SER A 257 12.91 4.03 -7.09
CA SER A 257 12.70 2.77 -7.80
C SER A 257 13.99 2.24 -8.43
N PRO A 258 14.21 0.92 -8.45
CA PRO A 258 15.40 0.35 -9.06
C PRO A 258 15.29 0.37 -10.59
N SER A 259 15.94 1.30 -11.29
CA SER A 259 15.90 1.37 -12.76
C SER A 259 16.46 0.09 -13.44
N PRO A 260 15.86 -0.44 -14.52
CA PRO A 260 14.73 0.08 -15.30
C PRO A 260 13.37 -0.49 -14.83
N TYR A 261 13.20 -0.65 -13.53
CA TYR A 261 11.98 -1.17 -12.91
C TYR A 261 11.24 -0.07 -12.16
N LYS A 262 9.92 -0.24 -12.08
CA LYS A 262 8.99 0.65 -11.39
C LYS A 262 8.32 -0.08 -10.24
N LEU A 263 7.85 0.66 -9.25
CA LEU A 263 7.01 0.13 -8.19
C LEU A 263 5.54 0.18 -8.60
N GLY A 264 4.78 -0.85 -8.25
CA GLY A 264 3.31 -0.77 -8.22
C GLY A 264 2.86 -0.41 -6.82
N GLY A 265 1.68 0.21 -6.72
CA GLY A 265 1.16 0.87 -5.52
C GLY A 265 0.87 -0.01 -4.28
N ILE A 266 1.47 -1.20 -4.18
CA ILE A 266 1.33 -2.16 -3.08
C ILE A 266 2.63 -2.15 -2.28
N LEU A 267 2.54 -1.76 -1.01
CA LEU A 267 3.64 -1.81 -0.04
C LEU A 267 3.23 -2.55 1.23
N SER A 268 4.13 -3.38 1.73
CA SER A 268 4.15 -3.82 3.12
C SER A 268 5.56 -3.70 3.70
N GLY A 269 5.71 -3.79 5.01
CA GLY A 269 6.98 -3.49 5.65
C GLY A 269 6.85 -3.16 7.12
N SER A 270 7.99 -2.91 7.74
CA SER A 270 8.07 -2.46 9.13
C SER A 270 8.39 -0.97 9.25
N ASN A 271 9.23 -0.47 8.36
CA ASN A 271 9.78 0.89 8.36
C ASN A 271 10.50 1.17 7.03
N GLU A 272 11.10 2.34 6.90
CA GLU A 272 11.87 2.77 5.72
C GLU A 272 13.05 1.87 5.33
N ASN A 273 13.52 1.00 6.23
CA ASN A 273 14.64 0.08 6.02
C ASN A 273 14.19 -1.36 5.73
N GLU A 274 12.89 -1.65 5.77
CA GLU A 274 12.36 -2.97 5.47
C GLU A 274 11.02 -2.82 4.77
N ILE A 275 11.06 -2.75 3.44
CA ILE A 275 9.88 -2.57 2.59
C ILE A 275 9.81 -3.73 1.61
N LEU A 276 8.63 -4.33 1.48
CA LEU A 276 8.28 -5.26 0.44
C LEU A 276 7.29 -4.56 -0.50
N ALA A 277 7.56 -4.63 -1.80
CA ALA A 277 6.78 -3.93 -2.80
C ALA A 277 6.52 -4.82 -4.01
N TYR A 278 5.45 -4.51 -4.74
CA TYR A 278 5.26 -5.02 -6.09
C TYR A 278 6.11 -4.21 -7.07
N GLY A 279 6.83 -4.87 -7.97
CA GLY A 279 7.65 -4.23 -9.01
C GLY A 279 7.38 -4.82 -10.40
N TYR A 280 7.66 -4.02 -11.43
CA TYR A 280 7.53 -4.42 -12.84
C TYR A 280 8.57 -3.72 -13.72
N SER A 281 8.87 -4.28 -14.88
CA SER A 281 9.80 -3.64 -15.85
C SER A 281 9.14 -2.48 -16.58
N GLU A 282 9.91 -1.44 -16.94
CA GLU A 282 9.44 -0.31 -17.76
C GLU A 282 8.77 -0.72 -19.08
N ASN A 283 9.26 -1.77 -19.74
CA ASN A 283 8.66 -2.34 -20.95
C ASN A 283 7.50 -3.28 -20.59
N TYR A 284 6.50 -2.76 -19.87
CA TYR A 284 5.39 -3.48 -19.24
C TYR A 284 4.86 -4.65 -20.09
N ASP A 285 5.33 -5.85 -19.77
CA ASP A 285 4.71 -7.11 -20.14
C ASP A 285 4.24 -7.68 -18.79
N GLU A 286 2.94 -7.92 -18.62
CA GLU A 286 2.39 -8.42 -17.35
C GLU A 286 3.06 -9.72 -16.88
N SER A 287 3.76 -10.41 -17.78
CA SER A 287 4.63 -11.55 -17.46
C SER A 287 5.96 -11.18 -16.78
N SER A 288 6.23 -9.90 -16.51
CA SER A 288 7.49 -9.38 -15.97
C SER A 288 7.39 -8.79 -14.55
N SER A 289 6.27 -8.99 -13.85
CA SER A 289 6.14 -8.53 -12.47
C SER A 289 6.83 -9.44 -11.45
N PHE A 290 7.21 -8.86 -10.32
CA PHE A 290 7.92 -9.55 -9.25
C PHE A 290 7.73 -8.82 -7.92
N THR A 291 7.89 -9.57 -6.84
CA THR A 291 8.03 -8.98 -5.50
C THR A 291 9.49 -8.52 -5.32
N ILE A 292 9.69 -7.31 -4.79
CA ILE A 292 11.00 -6.79 -4.38
C ILE A 292 11.03 -6.39 -2.93
N ASN A 293 12.22 -6.50 -2.33
CA ASN A 293 12.48 -6.05 -0.97
C ASN A 293 13.56 -4.97 -0.93
N TRP A 294 13.26 -3.85 -0.29
CA TRP A 294 14.23 -2.84 0.14
C TRP A 294 14.70 -3.12 1.56
N ASN A 295 16.01 -3.07 1.76
CA ASN A 295 16.67 -3.41 3.02
C ASN A 295 17.32 -2.22 3.75
N GLY A 296 16.99 -0.99 3.36
CA GLY A 296 17.64 0.25 3.84
C GLY A 296 18.79 0.73 2.95
N SER A 297 19.31 -0.12 2.07
CA SER A 297 20.43 0.25 1.19
C SER A 297 20.26 -0.21 -0.26
N LYS A 298 19.63 -1.37 -0.47
CA LYS A 298 19.48 -1.99 -1.78
C LYS A 298 18.16 -2.73 -1.92
N TRP A 299 17.72 -2.85 -3.17
CA TRP A 299 16.63 -3.70 -3.59
C TRP A 299 17.15 -5.12 -3.86
N SER A 300 16.34 -6.10 -3.48
CA SER A 300 16.49 -7.51 -3.82
C SER A 300 15.25 -7.97 -4.57
N LYS A 301 15.44 -8.87 -5.54
CA LYS A 301 14.33 -9.49 -6.27
C LYS A 301 13.98 -10.79 -5.58
N GLU A 302 12.76 -10.88 -5.08
CA GLU A 302 12.35 -11.99 -4.22
C GLU A 302 11.85 -13.17 -5.03
N PHE A 303 10.80 -12.96 -5.82
CA PHE A 303 10.29 -13.98 -6.72
C PHE A 303 9.45 -13.37 -7.83
N LYS A 304 9.30 -14.13 -8.92
CA LYS A 304 8.50 -13.74 -10.08
C LYS A 304 7.01 -13.97 -9.82
N GLU A 305 6.21 -12.96 -10.13
CA GLU A 305 4.75 -13.03 -10.10
C GLU A 305 4.20 -13.40 -11.48
N THR A 306 3.01 -13.99 -11.52
CA THR A 306 2.33 -14.34 -12.76
C THR A 306 0.94 -13.73 -12.76
N GLY A 307 0.87 -12.46 -13.20
CA GLY A 307 -0.36 -11.71 -13.43
C GLY A 307 -1.09 -11.20 -12.17
N GLY A 308 -1.80 -10.08 -12.30
CA GLY A 308 -2.78 -9.61 -11.31
C GLY A 308 -2.30 -8.59 -10.27
N MET A 309 -3.28 -8.06 -9.53
CA MET A 309 -3.07 -7.28 -8.31
C MET A 309 -2.89 -8.24 -7.13
N TYR A 310 -2.10 -7.83 -6.13
CA TYR A 310 -1.79 -8.65 -4.96
C TYR A 310 -2.09 -7.89 -3.68
N GLU A 311 -2.56 -8.61 -2.67
CA GLU A 311 -2.50 -8.17 -1.29
C GLU A 311 -1.22 -8.72 -0.65
N MET A 312 -0.51 -7.85 0.05
CA MET A 312 0.76 -8.17 0.70
C MET A 312 0.74 -7.62 2.13
N LYS A 313 1.00 -8.47 3.12
CA LYS A 313 1.24 -8.02 4.50
C LYS A 313 2.37 -8.77 5.17
N LYS A 314 3.11 -8.04 6.00
CA LYS A 314 3.91 -8.61 7.07
C LYS A 314 2.96 -9.30 8.08
N VAL A 315 3.23 -10.58 8.38
CA VAL A 315 2.46 -11.41 9.31
C VAL A 315 3.38 -11.97 10.39
N GLY A 316 3.91 -11.06 11.21
CA GLY A 316 4.90 -11.34 12.23
C GLY A 316 6.31 -10.88 11.87
N GLU A 317 7.23 -11.00 12.82
CA GLU A 317 8.54 -10.36 12.74
C GLU A 317 9.34 -10.75 11.48
N ASN A 318 9.23 -12.01 11.07
CA ASN A 318 10.06 -12.61 10.01
C ASN A 318 9.26 -13.17 8.83
N TYR A 319 7.98 -12.84 8.72
CA TYR A 319 7.09 -13.46 7.74
C TYR A 319 6.28 -12.44 6.94
N TYR A 320 6.10 -12.73 5.65
CA TYR A 320 5.17 -12.02 4.78
C TYR A 320 4.21 -13.01 4.14
N CYS A 321 2.95 -12.57 3.98
CA CYS A 321 1.93 -13.24 3.21
C CYS A 321 1.61 -12.41 1.97
N ILE A 322 1.55 -13.09 0.82
CA ILE A 322 1.15 -12.52 -0.46
C ILE A 322 0.05 -13.39 -1.05
N VAL A 323 -1.01 -12.77 -1.54
CA VAL A 323 -2.12 -13.45 -2.20
C VAL A 323 -2.62 -12.59 -3.36
N PRO A 324 -2.95 -13.18 -4.53
CA PRO A 324 -3.60 -12.44 -5.60
C PRO A 324 -4.93 -11.86 -5.10
N SER A 325 -5.16 -10.56 -5.34
CA SER A 325 -6.43 -9.93 -4.98
C SER A 325 -7.58 -10.56 -5.77
N TYR A 326 -7.33 -10.97 -7.02
CA TYR A 326 -8.27 -11.69 -7.87
C TYR A 326 -7.62 -12.91 -8.50
N SER A 327 -8.32 -14.05 -8.45
CA SER A 327 -7.97 -15.23 -9.23
C SER A 327 -9.15 -15.58 -10.15
N PRO A 328 -8.92 -15.73 -11.47
CA PRO A 328 -9.96 -16.22 -12.37
C PRO A 328 -10.31 -17.70 -12.12
N PHE A 329 -9.55 -18.36 -11.26
CA PHE A 329 -9.78 -19.72 -10.81
C PHE A 329 -10.38 -19.70 -9.40
N ASP A 330 -11.11 -20.75 -9.00
CA ASP A 330 -11.63 -20.94 -7.63
C ASP A 330 -10.53 -21.17 -6.57
N ARG A 331 -9.28 -20.81 -6.90
CA ARG A 331 -8.08 -21.03 -6.11
C ARG A 331 -7.16 -19.84 -6.25
N ALA A 332 -6.74 -19.27 -5.14
CA ALA A 332 -5.67 -18.29 -5.04
C ALA A 332 -4.40 -18.97 -4.51
N LEU A 333 -3.24 -18.56 -5.02
CA LEU A 333 -1.96 -19.02 -4.48
C LEU A 333 -1.59 -18.14 -3.29
N LEU A 334 -1.56 -18.72 -2.09
CA LEU A 334 -0.97 -18.07 -0.93
C LEU A 334 0.54 -18.29 -0.96
N ARG A 335 1.31 -17.22 -0.83
CA ARG A 335 2.76 -17.31 -0.66
C ARG A 335 3.13 -16.81 0.73
N ILE A 336 3.91 -17.62 1.43
CA ILE A 336 4.45 -17.29 2.76
C ILE A 336 5.97 -17.24 2.63
N GLY A 337 6.54 -16.04 2.81
CA GLY A 337 7.97 -15.81 2.79
C GLY A 337 8.52 -15.76 4.19
N ARG A 338 9.49 -16.62 4.53
CA ARG A 338 10.25 -16.56 5.78
C ARG A 338 11.60 -15.88 5.54
N LYS A 339 11.95 -14.87 6.32
CA LYS A 339 13.26 -14.21 6.25
C LYS A 339 14.38 -15.20 6.62
N LYS A 340 15.43 -15.25 5.81
CA LYS A 340 16.62 -16.11 6.00
C LYS A 340 17.48 -15.69 7.18
#